data_AF-A0A7W1L207-F1
#
_entry.id   AF-A0A7W1L207-F1
#
_cell.length_a   1.000
_cell.length_b   1.000
_cell.length_c   1.000
_cell.angle_alpha   90.00
_cell.angle_beta   90.00
_cell.angle_gamma   90.00
#
_symmetry.space_group_name_H-M   'P 1'
#
loop_
_entity.id
_entity.type
_entity.pdbx_description
1 polymer ?
#
loop_
_entity_poly.entity_id
_entity_poly.type
_entity_poly.pdbx_seq_one_letter_code
_entity_poly.pdbx_strand_id
1 'polypeptide(L)'
;MNSFLDALKERIVVFDGAMGTNLQTQNLTEEDYGGLQFEGCPEYLLITKPEAIEKVHTAFFDVGCDVVETNSFGGTPVVLVEYQIAHMAYELNFKAAELAKRIAADYSTKDKPRWVSGSIGPGTKLPTLGHITYRELKSAYLEQVRGLVDGGVDLLQVETCQDVLQTKAALSAIFEYFEQIKRRVPVIAQVTIEIFGTMLNGTEIGAALTALEPFPIDVIGMNCGTGPKHMTESIRYLCENAPLPVSVLPNAGLPEVKDGEQHYDETPETFTAQIIHFARDFGVNIVGGCCGTTPAHLKMVVEAMGRLTPKVRDAKLVPSASSIYFQQPYVQDNSFLIVGERVNASGSKKMRDLLNAEDWDGLIKLAKDQEREGAHILDVNV
;
A
#
# COMPACT_ATOMS: atom_id res chain seq x y z
N MET A 1 -11.93 15.45 -19.63
CA MET A 1 -12.36 14.64 -18.46
C MET A 1 -11.63 15.20 -17.26
N ASN A 2 -12.29 15.32 -16.11
CA ASN A 2 -11.59 15.66 -14.87
C ASN A 2 -10.59 14.54 -14.57
N SER A 3 -9.37 14.90 -14.20
CA SER A 3 -8.35 13.92 -13.83
C SER A 3 -8.77 13.20 -12.53
N PHE A 4 -8.16 12.04 -12.25
CA PHE A 4 -8.37 11.34 -10.98
C PHE A 4 -8.15 12.25 -9.75
N LEU A 5 -7.07 13.05 -9.76
CA LEU A 5 -6.74 13.96 -8.67
C LEU A 5 -7.71 15.15 -8.54
N ASP A 6 -8.33 15.58 -9.65
CA ASP A 6 -9.38 16.61 -9.58
C ASP A 6 -10.66 16.04 -8.97
N ALA A 7 -11.00 14.78 -9.27
CA ALA A 7 -12.14 14.11 -8.67
C ALA A 7 -12.03 14.05 -7.13
N LEU A 8 -10.82 13.85 -6.58
CA LEU A 8 -10.60 13.82 -5.11
C LEU A 8 -10.92 15.15 -4.41
N LYS A 9 -10.92 16.26 -5.14
CA LYS A 9 -11.29 17.59 -4.62
C LYS A 9 -12.80 17.81 -4.64
N GLU A 10 -13.50 17.14 -5.55
CA GLU A 10 -14.93 17.34 -5.81
C GLU A 10 -15.80 16.33 -5.07
N ARG A 11 -15.33 15.09 -4.91
CA ARG A 11 -16.08 13.97 -4.32
C ARG A 11 -15.17 12.96 -3.65
N ILE A 12 -15.76 12.12 -2.80
CA ILE A 12 -15.08 10.93 -2.27
C ILE A 12 -15.07 9.88 -3.38
N VAL A 13 -13.90 9.33 -3.67
CA VAL A 13 -13.71 8.29 -4.69
C VAL A 13 -13.81 6.93 -4.04
N VAL A 14 -14.57 6.02 -4.66
CA VAL A 14 -14.82 4.67 -4.13
C VAL A 14 -14.07 3.63 -4.96
N PHE A 15 -13.10 2.97 -4.34
CA PHE A 15 -12.41 1.80 -4.89
C PHE A 15 -13.29 0.55 -4.76
N ASP A 16 -12.90 -0.52 -5.43
CA ASP A 16 -13.53 -1.82 -5.33
C ASP A 16 -13.23 -2.52 -4.00
N GLY A 17 -13.58 -3.81 -3.94
CA GLY A 17 -13.29 -4.69 -2.82
C GLY A 17 -12.27 -5.76 -3.19
N ALA A 18 -12.11 -6.77 -2.35
CA ALA A 18 -11.06 -7.78 -2.54
C ALA A 18 -11.23 -8.63 -3.81
N MET A 19 -10.19 -8.65 -4.66
CA MET A 19 -10.10 -9.60 -5.78
C MET A 19 -10.08 -11.06 -5.30
N GLY A 20 -9.16 -11.40 -4.38
CA GLY A 20 -8.92 -12.78 -3.95
C GLY A 20 -10.14 -13.47 -3.34
N THR A 21 -10.80 -12.85 -2.36
CA THR A 21 -11.98 -13.46 -1.72
C THR A 21 -13.16 -13.58 -2.68
N ASN A 22 -13.30 -12.67 -3.65
CA ASN A 22 -14.35 -12.78 -4.67
C ASN A 22 -14.04 -13.86 -5.71
N LEU A 23 -12.77 -14.09 -6.06
CA LEU A 23 -12.37 -15.24 -6.90
C LEU A 23 -12.66 -16.58 -6.21
N GLN A 24 -12.45 -16.68 -4.89
CA GLN A 24 -12.76 -17.90 -4.12
C GLN A 24 -14.24 -18.30 -4.23
N THR A 25 -15.16 -17.33 -4.30
CA THR A 25 -16.61 -17.61 -4.46
C THR A 25 -16.97 -18.23 -5.82
N GLN A 26 -16.05 -18.23 -6.79
CA GLN A 26 -16.28 -18.77 -8.12
C GLN A 26 -16.03 -20.28 -8.22
N ASN A 27 -15.58 -20.93 -7.13
CA ASN A 27 -15.28 -22.37 -7.09
C ASN A 27 -14.30 -22.80 -8.19
N LEU A 28 -13.23 -22.01 -8.40
CA LEU A 28 -12.20 -22.30 -9.38
C LEU A 28 -11.47 -23.59 -9.02
N THR A 29 -11.18 -24.42 -10.03
CA THR A 29 -10.46 -25.69 -9.86
C THR A 29 -8.99 -25.56 -10.23
N GLU A 30 -8.17 -26.56 -9.91
CA GLU A 30 -6.76 -26.63 -10.35
C GLU A 30 -6.61 -26.46 -11.88
N GLU A 31 -7.55 -27.01 -12.66
CA GLU A 31 -7.54 -26.89 -14.12
C GLU A 31 -7.73 -25.44 -14.59
N ASP A 32 -8.54 -24.66 -13.86
CA ASP A 32 -8.75 -23.24 -14.17
C ASP A 32 -7.48 -22.41 -13.99
N TYR A 33 -6.62 -22.80 -13.04
CA TYR A 33 -5.28 -22.21 -12.87
C TYR A 33 -4.25 -22.77 -13.86
N GLY A 34 -4.60 -23.74 -14.72
CA GLY A 34 -3.65 -24.37 -15.64
C GLY A 34 -2.81 -25.49 -15.02
N GLY A 35 -3.27 -26.07 -13.91
CA GLY A 35 -2.70 -27.24 -13.25
C GLY A 35 -2.18 -26.95 -11.84
N LEU A 36 -1.91 -28.03 -11.10
CA LEU A 36 -1.50 -28.01 -9.68
C LEU A 36 -0.32 -27.08 -9.39
N GLN A 37 0.60 -26.88 -10.34
CA GLN A 37 1.74 -25.97 -10.16
C GLN A 37 1.31 -24.51 -9.92
N PHE A 38 0.19 -24.07 -10.50
CA PHE A 38 -0.27 -22.68 -10.49
C PHE A 38 -1.46 -22.46 -9.56
N GLU A 39 -1.90 -23.49 -8.85
CA GLU A 39 -3.02 -23.41 -7.93
C GLU A 39 -2.77 -22.31 -6.89
N GLY A 40 -3.76 -21.42 -6.74
CA GLY A 40 -3.68 -20.31 -5.80
C GLY A 40 -2.79 -19.15 -6.26
N CYS A 41 -2.41 -19.07 -7.55
CA CYS A 41 -1.80 -17.90 -8.18
C CYS A 41 -2.87 -17.10 -8.96
N PRO A 42 -3.55 -16.10 -8.35
CA PRO A 42 -4.57 -15.33 -9.04
C PRO A 42 -4.05 -14.67 -10.31
N GLU A 43 -2.80 -14.19 -10.32
CA GLU A 43 -2.19 -13.51 -11.47
C GLU A 43 -2.18 -14.40 -12.72
N TYR A 44 -1.97 -15.71 -12.56
CA TYR A 44 -1.89 -16.61 -13.71
C TYR A 44 -3.26 -16.88 -14.36
N LEU A 45 -4.36 -16.61 -13.66
CA LEU A 45 -5.71 -16.62 -14.26
C LEU A 45 -5.84 -15.62 -15.42
N LEU A 46 -4.99 -14.59 -15.52
CA LEU A 46 -4.95 -13.69 -16.68
C LEU A 46 -4.59 -14.43 -17.99
N ILE A 47 -3.94 -15.58 -17.89
CA ILE A 47 -3.55 -16.43 -19.02
C ILE A 47 -4.60 -17.51 -19.25
N THR A 48 -5.00 -18.19 -18.18
CA THR A 48 -5.79 -19.42 -18.28
C THR A 48 -7.29 -19.18 -18.26
N LYS A 49 -7.75 -18.16 -17.52
CA LYS A 49 -9.17 -17.91 -17.26
C LYS A 49 -9.49 -16.42 -16.98
N PRO A 50 -9.17 -15.50 -17.90
CA PRO A 50 -9.33 -14.05 -17.68
C PRO A 50 -10.78 -13.63 -17.39
N GLU A 51 -11.77 -14.42 -17.84
CA GLU A 51 -13.19 -14.18 -17.56
C GLU A 51 -13.54 -14.23 -16.06
N ALA A 52 -12.78 -14.98 -15.25
CA ALA A 52 -12.98 -15.03 -13.81
C ALA A 52 -12.66 -13.67 -13.17
N ILE A 53 -11.60 -13.01 -13.65
CA ILE A 53 -11.17 -11.68 -13.21
C ILE A 53 -12.14 -10.62 -13.74
N GLU A 54 -12.54 -10.71 -15.01
CA GLU A 54 -13.54 -9.82 -15.61
C GLU A 54 -14.86 -9.82 -14.84
N LYS A 55 -15.31 -11.00 -14.39
CA LYS A 55 -16.50 -11.13 -13.55
C LYS A 55 -16.37 -10.36 -12.23
N VAL A 56 -15.20 -10.31 -11.61
CA VAL A 56 -14.99 -9.54 -10.37
C VAL A 56 -15.01 -8.04 -10.66
N HIS A 57 -14.27 -7.57 -11.67
CA HIS A 57 -14.25 -6.15 -12.02
C HIS A 57 -15.64 -5.62 -12.40
N THR A 58 -16.38 -6.37 -13.24
CA THR A 58 -17.74 -5.99 -13.65
C THR A 58 -18.69 -5.93 -12.46
N ALA A 59 -18.62 -6.90 -11.53
CA ALA A 59 -19.45 -6.89 -10.32
C ALA A 59 -19.24 -5.64 -9.44
N PHE A 60 -18.00 -5.12 -9.35
CA PHE A 60 -17.73 -3.88 -8.60
C PHE A 60 -18.14 -2.61 -9.37
N PHE A 61 -17.95 -2.58 -10.69
CA PHE A 61 -18.44 -1.46 -11.48
C PHE A 61 -19.97 -1.39 -11.54
N ASP A 62 -20.66 -2.53 -11.55
CA ASP A 62 -22.13 -2.63 -11.52
C ASP A 62 -22.73 -2.00 -10.27
N VAL A 63 -22.06 -2.12 -9.12
CA VAL A 63 -22.48 -1.47 -7.87
C VAL A 63 -22.01 -0.02 -7.76
N GLY A 64 -21.25 0.45 -8.75
CA GLY A 64 -20.98 1.85 -8.97
C GLY A 64 -19.61 2.32 -8.49
N CYS A 65 -18.69 1.43 -8.09
CA CYS A 65 -17.29 1.77 -7.77
C CYS A 65 -16.65 2.60 -8.89
N ASP A 66 -15.75 3.49 -8.52
CA ASP A 66 -15.07 4.42 -9.42
C ASP A 66 -13.75 3.86 -9.95
N VAL A 67 -13.07 3.08 -9.12
CA VAL A 67 -11.76 2.52 -9.39
C VAL A 67 -11.83 1.02 -9.16
N VAL A 68 -11.17 0.25 -10.02
CA VAL A 68 -10.85 -1.15 -9.74
C VAL A 68 -9.34 -1.33 -9.64
N GLU A 69 -8.92 -2.22 -8.76
CA GLU A 69 -7.54 -2.64 -8.62
C GLU A 69 -7.23 -3.77 -9.61
N THR A 70 -6.12 -3.69 -10.34
CA THR A 70 -5.68 -4.78 -11.23
C THR A 70 -5.42 -6.06 -10.44
N ASN A 71 -5.69 -7.22 -11.04
CA ASN A 71 -5.29 -8.52 -10.47
C ASN A 71 -3.77 -8.74 -10.60
N SER A 72 -2.99 -7.97 -9.82
CA SER A 72 -1.54 -7.90 -9.91
C SER A 72 -0.86 -7.76 -8.56
N PHE A 73 -1.57 -7.99 -7.45
CA PHE A 73 -1.05 -7.83 -6.09
C PHE A 73 0.28 -8.55 -5.88
N GLY A 74 0.36 -9.82 -6.30
CA GLY A 74 1.54 -10.68 -6.29
C GLY A 74 2.33 -10.68 -7.60
N GLY A 75 2.09 -9.76 -8.52
CA GLY A 75 2.69 -9.72 -9.86
C GLY A 75 4.20 -9.43 -9.93
N THR A 76 4.95 -9.57 -8.83
CA THR A 76 6.39 -9.33 -8.78
C THR A 76 7.19 -10.61 -9.01
N PRO A 77 8.38 -10.56 -9.66
CA PRO A 77 9.26 -11.73 -9.77
C PRO A 77 9.56 -12.44 -8.45
N VAL A 78 9.57 -11.69 -7.34
CA VAL A 78 9.84 -12.21 -5.98
C VAL A 78 8.76 -13.17 -5.49
N VAL A 79 7.51 -13.00 -5.91
CA VAL A 79 6.38 -13.86 -5.55
C VAL A 79 6.23 -14.96 -6.59
N LEU A 80 6.27 -14.60 -7.87
CA LEU A 80 6.06 -15.51 -9.00
C LEU A 80 7.13 -16.62 -9.12
N VAL A 81 8.25 -16.51 -8.39
CA VAL A 81 9.24 -17.59 -8.28
C VAL A 81 8.68 -18.84 -7.61
N GLU A 82 7.71 -18.70 -6.69
CA GLU A 82 7.05 -19.83 -6.01
C GLU A 82 6.30 -20.73 -7.01
N TYR A 83 5.84 -20.12 -8.11
CA TYR A 83 5.16 -20.78 -9.23
C TYR A 83 6.07 -21.06 -10.43
N GLN A 84 7.38 -20.76 -10.32
CA GLN A 84 8.40 -20.87 -11.38
C GLN A 84 8.13 -20.02 -12.64
N ILE A 85 7.39 -18.93 -12.48
CA ILE A 85 6.99 -18.01 -13.57
C ILE A 85 7.45 -16.58 -13.32
N ALA A 86 8.53 -16.38 -12.56
CA ALA A 86 9.13 -15.06 -12.31
C ALA A 86 9.44 -14.27 -13.60
N HIS A 87 9.78 -14.95 -14.69
CA HIS A 87 10.04 -14.35 -16.00
C HIS A 87 8.78 -13.78 -16.69
N MET A 88 7.58 -14.17 -16.23
CA MET A 88 6.31 -13.69 -16.77
C MET A 88 5.80 -12.41 -16.08
N ALA A 89 6.52 -11.89 -15.07
CA ALA A 89 6.07 -10.75 -14.28
C ALA A 89 5.60 -9.57 -15.15
N TYR A 90 6.41 -9.14 -16.13
CA TYR A 90 6.01 -8.06 -17.04
C TYR A 90 4.71 -8.39 -17.79
N GLU A 91 4.61 -9.58 -18.39
CA GLU A 91 3.47 -9.98 -19.21
C GLU A 91 2.17 -10.07 -18.40
N LEU A 92 2.23 -10.64 -17.20
CA LEU A 92 1.06 -10.77 -16.32
C LEU A 92 0.56 -9.38 -15.90
N ASN A 93 1.44 -8.46 -15.50
CA ASN A 93 1.04 -7.10 -15.13
C ASN A 93 0.48 -6.31 -16.31
N PHE A 94 1.09 -6.46 -17.49
CA PHE A 94 0.57 -5.84 -18.71
C PHE A 94 -0.86 -6.30 -19.01
N LYS A 95 -1.11 -7.62 -18.97
CA LYS A 95 -2.44 -8.20 -19.19
C LYS A 95 -3.43 -7.81 -18.11
N ALA A 96 -2.99 -7.70 -16.85
CA ALA A 96 -3.84 -7.25 -15.73
C ALA A 96 -4.36 -5.83 -15.99
N ALA A 97 -3.45 -4.93 -16.37
CA ALA A 97 -3.78 -3.55 -16.70
C ALA A 97 -4.65 -3.46 -17.95
N GLU A 98 -4.30 -4.15 -19.03
CA GLU A 98 -5.06 -4.16 -20.29
C GLU A 98 -6.52 -4.63 -20.08
N LEU A 99 -6.70 -5.74 -19.36
CA LEU A 99 -8.02 -6.30 -19.05
C LEU A 99 -8.87 -5.30 -18.25
N ALA A 100 -8.33 -4.78 -17.14
CA ALA A 100 -9.04 -3.84 -16.30
C ALA A 100 -9.35 -2.54 -17.06
N LYS A 101 -8.44 -2.05 -17.91
CA LYS A 101 -8.64 -0.83 -18.72
C LYS A 101 -9.72 -1.01 -19.77
N ARG A 102 -9.80 -2.17 -20.43
CA ARG A 102 -10.89 -2.50 -21.36
C ARG A 102 -12.23 -2.44 -20.64
N ILE A 103 -12.36 -3.13 -19.50
CA ILE A 103 -13.61 -3.17 -18.73
C ILE A 103 -13.97 -1.77 -18.21
N ALA A 104 -13.01 -1.02 -17.67
CA ALA A 104 -13.24 0.34 -17.21
C ALA A 104 -13.72 1.26 -18.33
N ALA A 105 -13.24 1.07 -19.57
CA ALA A 105 -13.70 1.84 -20.72
C ALA A 105 -15.18 1.58 -21.04
N ASP A 106 -15.64 0.33 -20.94
CA ASP A 106 -17.04 -0.04 -21.18
C ASP A 106 -18.02 0.58 -20.17
N TYR A 107 -17.56 0.81 -18.93
CA TYR A 107 -18.35 1.45 -17.87
C TYR A 107 -18.14 2.98 -17.76
N SER A 108 -17.15 3.52 -18.46
CA SER A 108 -16.79 4.93 -18.38
C SER A 108 -17.77 5.79 -19.17
N THR A 109 -18.25 6.85 -18.53
CA THR A 109 -19.01 7.91 -19.19
C THR A 109 -18.29 9.25 -19.02
N LYS A 110 -18.68 10.26 -19.79
CA LYS A 110 -18.10 11.61 -19.68
C LYS A 110 -18.24 12.19 -18.27
N ASP A 111 -19.38 11.92 -17.62
CA ASP A 111 -19.72 12.46 -16.30
C ASP A 111 -19.27 11.54 -15.15
N LYS A 112 -19.05 10.26 -15.44
CA LYS A 112 -18.58 9.25 -14.49
C LYS A 112 -17.47 8.40 -15.11
N PRO A 113 -16.24 8.92 -15.21
CA PRO A 113 -15.10 8.12 -15.64
C PRO A 113 -14.83 6.98 -14.65
N ARG A 114 -14.34 5.86 -15.17
CA ARG A 114 -13.80 4.75 -14.39
C ARG A 114 -12.30 4.69 -14.54
N TRP A 115 -11.61 4.44 -13.44
CA TRP A 115 -10.17 4.37 -13.41
C TRP A 115 -9.69 2.98 -13.01
N VAL A 116 -8.45 2.68 -13.37
CA VAL A 116 -7.79 1.42 -13.03
C VAL A 116 -6.54 1.72 -12.22
N SER A 117 -6.47 1.14 -11.02
CA SER A 117 -5.32 1.21 -10.14
C SER A 117 -4.43 -0.01 -10.32
N GLY A 118 -3.17 0.22 -10.69
CA GLY A 118 -2.16 -0.82 -10.71
C GLY A 118 -1.79 -1.26 -9.30
N SER A 119 -2.33 -2.39 -8.85
CA SER A 119 -2.06 -2.98 -7.54
C SER A 119 -0.64 -3.53 -7.45
N ILE A 120 0.13 -3.08 -6.45
CA ILE A 120 1.49 -3.50 -6.15
C ILE A 120 1.55 -3.89 -4.67
N GLY A 121 1.50 -5.19 -4.40
CA GLY A 121 1.58 -5.74 -3.04
C GLY A 121 3.01 -5.76 -2.46
N PRO A 122 3.14 -6.16 -1.18
CA PRO A 122 4.44 -6.26 -0.51
C PRO A 122 5.29 -7.42 -1.03
N GLY A 123 4.68 -8.46 -1.60
CA GLY A 123 5.35 -9.73 -1.88
C GLY A 123 5.73 -10.49 -0.60
N THR A 124 6.65 -11.45 -0.70
CA THR A 124 6.92 -12.43 0.37
C THR A 124 8.25 -12.22 1.12
N LYS A 125 9.00 -11.16 0.82
CA LYS A 125 10.33 -10.88 1.40
C LYS A 125 10.36 -9.52 2.10
N LEU A 126 10.96 -9.47 3.28
CA LEU A 126 11.08 -8.28 4.11
C LEU A 126 12.55 -7.83 4.13
N PRO A 127 12.92 -6.71 3.48
CA PRO A 127 14.30 -6.26 3.40
C PRO A 127 14.86 -5.85 4.77
N THR A 128 14.03 -5.34 5.69
CA THR A 128 14.48 -4.99 7.06
C THR A 128 14.89 -6.23 7.88
N LEU A 129 14.37 -7.42 7.55
CA LEU A 129 14.78 -8.69 8.15
C LEU A 129 15.91 -9.41 7.39
N GLY A 130 16.46 -8.78 6.33
CA GLY A 130 17.54 -9.36 5.55
C GLY A 130 17.12 -10.49 4.60
N HIS A 131 15.82 -10.68 4.34
CA HIS A 131 15.33 -11.73 3.43
C HIS A 131 15.71 -11.47 1.96
N ILE A 132 15.91 -10.21 1.59
CA ILE A 132 16.28 -9.74 0.25
C ILE A 132 16.99 -8.39 0.39
N THR A 133 17.91 -8.07 -0.51
CA THR A 133 18.51 -6.73 -0.51
C THR A 133 17.54 -5.68 -1.07
N TYR A 134 17.70 -4.44 -0.63
CA TYR A 134 16.92 -3.31 -1.17
C TYR A 134 17.04 -3.20 -2.70
N ARG A 135 18.24 -3.44 -3.25
CA ARG A 135 18.49 -3.33 -4.70
C ARG A 135 17.77 -4.40 -5.50
N GLU A 136 17.81 -5.65 -5.04
CA GLU A 136 17.10 -6.75 -5.69
C GLU A 136 15.59 -6.54 -5.64
N LEU A 137 15.06 -6.12 -4.49
CA LEU A 137 13.64 -5.84 -4.32
C LEU A 137 13.16 -4.70 -5.22
N LYS A 138 13.93 -3.60 -5.30
CA LYS A 138 13.64 -2.48 -6.21
C LYS A 138 13.62 -2.96 -7.67
N SER A 139 14.60 -3.76 -8.10
CA SER A 139 14.64 -4.31 -9.46
C SER A 139 13.43 -5.19 -9.78
N ALA A 140 12.96 -5.98 -8.81
CA ALA A 140 11.76 -6.80 -8.97
C ALA A 140 10.50 -5.93 -9.14
N TYR A 141 10.34 -4.89 -8.31
CA TYR A 141 9.24 -3.93 -8.46
C TYR A 141 9.29 -3.17 -9.79
N LEU A 142 10.48 -2.86 -10.30
CA LEU A 142 10.62 -2.18 -11.59
C LEU A 142 9.98 -3.00 -12.71
N GLU A 143 10.16 -4.32 -12.72
CA GLU A 143 9.55 -5.19 -13.73
C GLU A 143 8.02 -5.19 -13.67
N GLN A 144 7.46 -5.22 -12.46
CA GLN A 144 6.02 -5.12 -12.22
C GLN A 144 5.46 -3.77 -12.69
N VAL A 145 6.11 -2.67 -12.29
CA VAL A 145 5.72 -1.30 -12.64
C VAL A 145 5.73 -1.10 -14.16
N ARG A 146 6.74 -1.62 -14.86
CA ARG A 146 6.82 -1.56 -16.33
C ARG A 146 5.58 -2.16 -16.97
N GLY A 147 5.22 -3.39 -16.59
CA GLY A 147 4.04 -4.07 -17.13
C GLY A 147 2.75 -3.28 -16.88
N LEU A 148 2.53 -2.80 -15.64
CA LEU A 148 1.32 -2.04 -15.29
C LEU A 148 1.21 -0.73 -16.08
N VAL A 149 2.29 0.04 -16.15
CA VAL A 149 2.30 1.36 -16.80
C VAL A 149 2.18 1.22 -18.32
N ASP A 150 2.85 0.24 -18.92
CA ASP A 150 2.75 -0.04 -20.36
C ASP A 150 1.37 -0.60 -20.73
N GLY A 151 0.73 -1.36 -19.84
CA GLY A 151 -0.66 -1.82 -19.99
C GLY A 151 -1.72 -0.73 -19.77
N GLY A 152 -1.30 0.47 -19.34
CA GLY A 152 -2.12 1.68 -19.41
C GLY A 152 -2.96 2.00 -18.17
N VAL A 153 -2.57 1.54 -16.97
CA VAL A 153 -3.22 1.92 -15.71
C VAL A 153 -3.32 3.45 -15.54
N ASP A 154 -4.36 3.90 -14.85
CA ASP A 154 -4.60 5.33 -14.61
C ASP A 154 -3.86 5.87 -13.38
N LEU A 155 -3.49 4.98 -12.45
CA LEU A 155 -2.73 5.25 -11.24
C LEU A 155 -2.00 3.98 -10.78
N LEU A 156 -1.03 4.13 -9.89
CA LEU A 156 -0.34 3.02 -9.22
C LEU A 156 -0.60 3.06 -7.72
N GLN A 157 -0.82 1.90 -7.12
CA GLN A 157 -1.06 1.76 -5.69
C GLN A 157 -0.10 0.73 -5.10
N VAL A 158 0.85 1.22 -4.30
CA VAL A 158 1.67 0.38 -3.42
C VAL A 158 0.84 0.12 -2.17
N GLU A 159 0.45 -1.12 -1.95
CA GLU A 159 -0.52 -1.49 -0.90
C GLU A 159 -0.04 -2.60 0.03
N THR A 160 -0.76 -2.75 1.14
CA THR A 160 -0.57 -3.81 2.14
C THR A 160 0.88 -3.90 2.63
N CYS A 161 1.62 -2.80 2.60
CA CYS A 161 3.03 -2.80 2.99
C CYS A 161 3.15 -2.96 4.50
N GLN A 162 3.97 -3.93 4.91
CA GLN A 162 4.28 -4.26 6.31
C GLN A 162 5.70 -3.85 6.72
N ASP A 163 6.52 -3.41 5.76
CA ASP A 163 7.88 -2.92 5.95
C ASP A 163 8.09 -1.63 5.13
N VAL A 164 8.42 -0.52 5.81
CA VAL A 164 8.64 0.78 5.16
C VAL A 164 9.78 0.73 4.14
N LEU A 165 10.82 -0.08 4.37
CA LEU A 165 11.95 -0.17 3.44
C LEU A 165 11.53 -0.85 2.12
N GLN A 166 10.60 -1.79 2.19
CA GLN A 166 9.94 -2.39 1.02
C GLN A 166 9.08 -1.36 0.28
N THR A 167 8.26 -0.58 0.99
CA THR A 167 7.49 0.51 0.36
C THR A 167 8.42 1.50 -0.36
N LYS A 168 9.54 1.88 0.25
CA LYS A 168 10.54 2.75 -0.38
C LYS A 168 11.19 2.12 -1.61
N ALA A 169 11.39 0.82 -1.64
CA ALA A 169 11.91 0.12 -2.83
C ALA A 169 10.89 0.17 -3.98
N ALA A 170 9.61 -0.10 -3.70
CA ALA A 170 8.53 -0.01 -4.69
C ALA A 170 8.40 1.41 -5.23
N LEU A 171 8.32 2.43 -4.36
CA LEU A 171 8.23 3.83 -4.77
C LEU A 171 9.46 4.26 -5.59
N SER A 172 10.66 3.83 -5.20
CA SER A 172 11.86 4.15 -5.97
C SER A 172 11.87 3.50 -7.35
N ALA A 173 11.31 2.30 -7.51
CA ALA A 173 11.12 1.66 -8.81
C ALA A 173 10.12 2.43 -9.68
N ILE A 174 8.99 2.87 -9.08
CA ILE A 174 7.96 3.69 -9.74
C ILE A 174 8.56 4.98 -10.29
N PHE A 175 9.22 5.77 -9.43
CA PHE A 175 9.72 7.08 -9.83
C PHE A 175 10.94 6.99 -10.74
N GLU A 176 11.78 5.96 -10.61
CA GLU A 176 12.83 5.68 -11.59
C GLU A 176 12.22 5.42 -12.98
N TYR A 177 11.19 4.58 -13.05
CA TYR A 177 10.57 4.26 -14.34
C TYR A 177 9.88 5.48 -14.96
N PHE A 178 9.19 6.30 -14.16
CA PHE A 178 8.62 7.58 -14.63
C PHE A 178 9.69 8.51 -15.19
N GLU A 179 10.88 8.57 -14.57
CA GLU A 179 12.00 9.34 -15.10
C GLU A 179 12.49 8.80 -16.43
N GLN A 180 12.51 7.47 -16.63
CA GLN A 180 12.91 6.85 -17.89
C GLN A 180 11.93 7.16 -19.03
N ILE A 181 10.61 7.02 -18.78
CA ILE A 181 9.59 7.18 -19.83
C ILE A 181 9.06 8.61 -20.00
N LYS A 182 9.46 9.54 -19.11
CA LYS A 182 9.01 10.95 -19.08
C LYS A 182 7.48 11.09 -19.03
N ARG A 183 6.82 10.15 -18.36
CA ARG A 183 5.37 10.10 -18.11
C ARG A 183 5.14 9.66 -16.67
N ARG A 184 4.10 10.21 -16.05
CA ARG A 184 3.68 9.91 -14.68
C ARG A 184 2.17 9.67 -14.64
N VAL A 185 1.77 8.75 -13.77
CA VAL A 185 0.40 8.62 -13.28
C VAL A 185 0.39 8.89 -11.76
N PRO A 186 -0.77 9.19 -11.14
CA PRO A 186 -0.86 9.34 -9.69
C PRO A 186 -0.34 8.09 -8.95
N VAL A 187 0.29 8.30 -7.80
CA VAL A 187 0.85 7.23 -6.96
C VAL A 187 0.23 7.27 -5.57
N ILE A 188 -0.34 6.15 -5.16
CA ILE A 188 -0.88 5.91 -3.82
C ILE A 188 0.12 5.03 -3.05
N ALA A 189 0.43 5.41 -1.81
CA ALA A 189 1.19 4.58 -0.88
C ALA A 189 0.33 4.24 0.34
N GLN A 190 0.08 2.95 0.54
CA GLN A 190 -0.67 2.44 1.68
C GLN A 190 0.21 1.53 2.53
N VAL A 191 0.07 1.68 3.84
CA VAL A 191 0.67 0.78 4.83
C VAL A 191 -0.43 -0.01 5.53
N THR A 192 -0.08 -1.17 6.07
CA THR A 192 -0.99 -1.96 6.89
C THR A 192 -0.54 -1.96 8.34
N ILE A 193 -1.50 -1.79 9.26
CA ILE A 193 -1.26 -1.90 10.70
C ILE A 193 -1.92 -3.16 11.24
N GLU A 194 -1.25 -3.76 12.21
CA GLU A 194 -1.76 -4.87 13.00
C GLU A 194 -2.67 -4.36 14.13
N ILE A 195 -3.30 -5.31 14.83
CA ILE A 195 -4.23 -5.05 15.94
C ILE A 195 -3.61 -4.20 17.05
N PHE A 196 -2.28 -4.23 17.20
CA PHE A 196 -1.53 -3.47 18.20
C PHE A 196 -1.22 -2.02 17.80
N GLY A 197 -1.63 -1.58 16.60
CA GLY A 197 -1.50 -0.19 16.16
C GLY A 197 -0.19 0.15 15.43
N THR A 198 0.63 -0.85 15.10
CA THR A 198 1.88 -0.69 14.33
C THR A 198 1.88 -1.61 13.11
N MET A 199 2.76 -1.34 12.15
CA MET A 199 3.11 -2.28 11.08
C MET A 199 3.78 -3.54 11.68
N LEU A 200 3.95 -4.59 10.89
CA LEU A 200 4.54 -5.88 11.33
C LEU A 200 5.91 -5.72 12.00
N ASN A 201 6.76 -4.84 11.47
CA ASN A 201 8.10 -4.58 11.99
C ASN A 201 8.11 -3.58 13.18
N GLY A 202 6.95 -3.12 13.65
CA GLY A 202 6.83 -2.16 14.76
C GLY A 202 6.78 -0.68 14.34
N THR A 203 6.71 -0.37 13.04
CA THR A 203 6.57 1.02 12.57
C THR A 203 5.23 1.61 13.01
N GLU A 204 5.23 2.73 13.73
CA GLU A 204 4.02 3.51 13.99
C GLU A 204 3.59 4.36 12.79
N ILE A 205 2.33 4.78 12.74
CA ILE A 205 1.79 5.52 11.59
C ILE A 205 2.50 6.86 11.32
N GLY A 206 2.96 7.55 12.36
CA GLY A 206 3.73 8.80 12.23
C GLY A 206 5.11 8.59 11.62
N ALA A 207 5.76 7.47 11.97
CA ALA A 207 7.02 7.08 11.36
C ALA A 207 6.84 6.72 9.88
N ALA A 208 5.77 5.98 9.55
CA ALA A 208 5.43 5.65 8.16
C ALA A 208 5.17 6.92 7.33
N LEU A 209 4.35 7.86 7.83
CA LEU A 209 4.10 9.14 7.15
C LEU A 209 5.41 9.90 6.91
N THR A 210 6.23 10.07 7.96
CA THR A 210 7.50 10.79 7.86
C THR A 210 8.48 10.12 6.90
N ALA A 211 8.47 8.79 6.83
CA ALA A 211 9.37 8.05 5.95
C ALA A 211 8.95 8.11 4.48
N LEU A 212 7.65 8.23 4.19
CA LEU A 212 7.09 8.14 2.85
C LEU A 212 6.75 9.50 2.23
N GLU A 213 6.44 10.52 3.04
CA GLU A 213 6.16 11.89 2.59
C GLU A 213 7.23 12.50 1.68
N PRO A 214 8.54 12.23 1.86
CA PRO A 214 9.56 12.76 0.95
C PRO A 214 9.48 12.23 -0.49
N PHE A 215 8.78 11.11 -0.72
CA PHE A 215 8.52 10.66 -2.07
C PHE A 215 7.42 11.52 -2.71
N PRO A 216 7.48 11.79 -4.01
CA PRO A 216 6.46 12.57 -4.69
C PRO A 216 5.18 11.74 -4.92
N ILE A 217 4.61 11.15 -3.87
CA ILE A 217 3.33 10.43 -3.87
C ILE A 217 2.15 11.42 -3.86
N ASP A 218 0.99 10.98 -4.33
CA ASP A 218 -0.21 11.82 -4.44
C ASP A 218 -1.24 11.53 -3.36
N VAL A 219 -1.21 10.33 -2.78
CA VAL A 219 -2.13 9.87 -1.73
C VAL A 219 -1.36 8.99 -0.75
N ILE A 220 -1.61 9.17 0.55
CA ILE A 220 -1.16 8.25 1.59
C ILE A 220 -2.37 7.58 2.24
N GLY A 221 -2.25 6.35 2.67
CA GLY A 221 -3.36 5.71 3.36
C GLY A 221 -3.04 4.37 3.95
N MET A 222 -4.10 3.60 4.15
CA MET A 222 -4.00 2.31 4.79
C MET A 222 -5.02 1.33 4.24
N ASN A 223 -4.64 0.06 4.20
CA ASN A 223 -5.53 -1.02 3.82
C ASN A 223 -5.16 -2.32 4.54
N CYS A 224 -6.09 -3.27 4.51
CA CYS A 224 -5.93 -4.61 5.07
C CYS A 224 -5.50 -4.61 6.56
N GLY A 225 -5.01 -5.77 7.03
CA GLY A 225 -4.51 -6.02 8.38
C GLY A 225 -5.61 -6.12 9.42
N THR A 226 -6.51 -5.13 9.45
CA THR A 226 -7.58 -5.05 10.42
C THR A 226 -8.88 -4.50 9.81
N GLY A 227 -9.99 -4.69 10.55
CA GLY A 227 -11.25 -4.02 10.25
C GLY A 227 -11.23 -2.53 10.65
N PRO A 228 -12.23 -1.74 10.23
CA PRO A 228 -12.14 -0.29 10.33
C PRO A 228 -12.05 0.20 11.79
N LYS A 229 -12.67 -0.50 12.76
CA LYS A 229 -12.51 -0.20 14.20
C LYS A 229 -11.05 -0.02 14.64
N HIS A 230 -10.14 -0.91 14.24
CA HIS A 230 -8.72 -0.86 14.63
C HIS A 230 -7.92 0.20 13.86
N MET A 231 -8.37 0.57 12.66
CA MET A 231 -7.72 1.59 11.82
C MET A 231 -8.04 3.02 12.27
N THR A 232 -9.10 3.22 13.05
CA THR A 232 -9.65 4.54 13.43
C THR A 232 -8.57 5.53 13.87
N GLU A 233 -7.70 5.15 14.81
CA GLU A 233 -6.71 6.06 15.38
C GLU A 233 -5.62 6.44 14.38
N SER A 234 -5.15 5.47 13.58
CA SER A 234 -4.15 5.72 12.55
C SER A 234 -4.70 6.56 11.40
N ILE A 235 -5.96 6.36 11.01
CA ILE A 235 -6.63 7.20 10.01
C ILE A 235 -6.86 8.61 10.53
N ARG A 236 -7.29 8.76 11.80
CA ARG A 236 -7.41 10.07 12.44
C ARG A 236 -6.07 10.81 12.41
N TYR A 237 -4.98 10.13 12.80
CA TYR A 237 -3.64 10.68 12.75
C TYR A 237 -3.24 11.11 11.33
N LEU A 238 -3.44 10.26 10.32
CA LEU A 238 -3.13 10.61 8.92
C LEU A 238 -3.95 11.83 8.45
N CYS A 239 -5.25 11.87 8.75
CA CYS A 239 -6.08 13.01 8.39
C CYS A 239 -5.63 14.32 9.05
N GLU A 240 -5.14 14.27 10.29
CA GLU A 240 -4.65 15.43 11.04
C GLU A 240 -3.22 15.88 10.64
N ASN A 241 -2.39 14.98 10.11
CA ASN A 241 -0.96 15.25 9.92
C ASN A 241 -0.48 15.16 8.45
N ALA A 242 -1.18 14.45 7.56
CA ALA A 242 -0.78 14.30 6.17
C ALA A 242 -1.36 15.41 5.27
N PRO A 243 -0.53 16.21 4.57
CA PRO A 243 -1.01 17.25 3.66
C PRO A 243 -1.61 16.67 2.37
N LEU A 244 -1.30 15.40 2.07
CA LEU A 244 -1.82 14.65 0.93
C LEU A 244 -3.22 14.09 1.21
N PRO A 245 -4.08 13.90 0.20
CA PRO A 245 -5.30 13.09 0.30
C PRO A 245 -5.07 11.76 1.04
N VAL A 246 -6.08 11.34 1.81
CA VAL A 246 -6.02 10.09 2.61
C VAL A 246 -6.92 9.01 2.02
N SER A 247 -6.41 7.78 1.92
CA SER A 247 -7.18 6.59 1.52
C SER A 247 -7.36 5.57 2.66
N VAL A 248 -8.49 4.87 2.68
CA VAL A 248 -8.73 3.74 3.58
C VAL A 248 -9.50 2.60 2.89
N LEU A 249 -8.92 1.41 2.87
CA LEU A 249 -9.55 0.19 2.31
C LEU A 249 -9.49 -0.94 3.37
N PRO A 250 -10.37 -0.92 4.37
CA PRO A 250 -10.35 -1.88 5.48
C PRO A 250 -10.86 -3.26 5.07
N ASN A 251 -10.50 -4.29 5.84
CA ASN A 251 -11.15 -5.60 5.75
C ASN A 251 -12.60 -5.53 6.26
N ALA A 252 -13.45 -6.48 5.86
CA ALA A 252 -14.79 -6.67 6.42
C ALA A 252 -14.73 -7.30 7.83
N GLY A 253 -13.96 -6.70 8.74
CA GLY A 253 -13.67 -7.25 10.07
C GLY A 253 -12.35 -8.03 10.10
N LEU A 254 -12.11 -8.73 11.22
CA LEU A 254 -10.95 -9.60 11.35
C LEU A 254 -11.23 -10.95 10.67
N PRO A 255 -10.23 -11.56 10.00
CA PRO A 255 -10.40 -12.88 9.43
C PRO A 255 -10.56 -13.92 10.55
N GLU A 256 -11.65 -14.69 10.50
CA GLU A 256 -11.88 -15.85 11.35
C GLU A 256 -11.93 -17.11 10.48
N VAL A 257 -11.48 -18.25 11.00
CA VAL A 257 -11.66 -19.54 10.30
C VAL A 257 -12.90 -20.21 10.89
N LYS A 258 -13.96 -20.35 10.08
CA LYS A 258 -15.17 -21.09 10.43
C LYS A 258 -15.33 -22.22 9.43
N ASP A 259 -15.43 -23.45 9.92
CA ASP A 259 -15.57 -24.66 9.10
C ASP A 259 -14.48 -24.86 8.02
N GLY A 260 -13.26 -24.36 8.27
CA GLY A 260 -12.14 -24.46 7.34
C GLY A 260 -12.11 -23.37 6.26
N GLU A 261 -13.09 -22.48 6.24
CA GLU A 261 -13.17 -21.33 5.33
C GLU A 261 -12.88 -20.02 6.07
N GLN A 262 -12.33 -19.04 5.34
CA GLN A 262 -12.17 -17.69 5.88
C GLN A 262 -13.54 -17.01 5.94
N HIS A 263 -13.88 -16.51 7.11
CA HIS A 263 -15.12 -15.82 7.41
C HIS A 263 -14.82 -14.43 7.96
N TYR A 264 -15.68 -13.47 7.60
CA TYR A 264 -15.58 -12.06 7.94
C TYR A 264 -16.93 -11.61 8.51
N ASP A 265 -16.93 -11.18 9.77
CA ASP A 265 -18.17 -10.94 10.54
C ASP A 265 -18.81 -9.57 10.27
N GLU A 266 -18.10 -8.62 9.66
CA GLU A 266 -18.63 -7.28 9.43
C GLU A 266 -19.68 -7.30 8.31
N THR A 267 -20.86 -6.72 8.56
CA THR A 267 -21.94 -6.67 7.57
C THR A 267 -21.81 -5.42 6.68
N PRO A 268 -22.46 -5.38 5.50
CA PRO A 268 -22.51 -4.18 4.67
C PRO A 268 -22.94 -2.91 5.42
N GLU A 269 -23.91 -3.02 6.32
CA GLU A 269 -24.44 -1.91 7.12
C GLU A 269 -23.40 -1.38 8.11
N THR A 270 -22.78 -2.27 8.88
CA THR A 270 -21.84 -1.89 9.94
C THR A 270 -20.51 -1.41 9.34
N PHE A 271 -20.05 -2.04 8.26
CA PHE A 271 -18.92 -1.57 7.45
C PHE A 271 -19.16 -0.15 6.93
N THR A 272 -20.30 0.08 6.26
CA THR A 272 -20.63 1.39 5.67
C THR A 272 -20.71 2.50 6.72
N ALA A 273 -21.26 2.21 7.91
CA ALA A 273 -21.32 3.19 8.99
C ALA A 273 -19.92 3.67 9.43
N GLN A 274 -18.93 2.77 9.47
CA GLN A 274 -17.55 3.12 9.81
C GLN A 274 -16.87 3.91 8.68
N ILE A 275 -17.12 3.54 7.42
CA ILE A 275 -16.62 4.30 6.26
C ILE A 275 -17.19 5.73 6.23
N ILE A 276 -18.48 5.90 6.54
CA ILE A 276 -19.11 7.23 6.68
C ILE A 276 -18.40 8.05 7.76
N HIS A 277 -18.07 7.44 8.90
CA HIS A 277 -17.34 8.12 9.97
C HIS A 277 -15.98 8.62 9.48
N PHE A 278 -15.20 7.79 8.78
CA PHE A 278 -13.90 8.20 8.24
C PHE A 278 -14.00 9.32 7.20
N ALA A 279 -14.94 9.22 6.27
CA ALA A 279 -15.12 10.22 5.23
C ALA A 279 -15.65 11.55 5.79
N ARG A 280 -16.71 11.51 6.60
CA ARG A 280 -17.39 12.70 7.12
C ARG A 280 -16.62 13.38 8.25
N ASP A 281 -16.13 12.60 9.21
CA ASP A 281 -15.64 13.14 10.48
C ASP A 281 -14.13 13.39 10.42
N PHE A 282 -13.35 12.54 9.75
CA PHE A 282 -11.89 12.74 9.59
C PHE A 282 -11.50 13.40 8.27
N GLY A 283 -12.26 13.18 7.20
CA GLY A 283 -11.99 13.77 5.89
C GLY A 283 -11.13 12.90 4.98
N VAL A 284 -11.37 11.59 5.03
CA VAL A 284 -10.82 10.64 4.06
C VAL A 284 -11.35 10.95 2.65
N ASN A 285 -10.47 10.88 1.65
CA ASN A 285 -10.77 11.22 0.25
C ASN A 285 -11.08 9.99 -0.61
N ILE A 286 -10.49 8.85 -0.25
CA ILE A 286 -10.65 7.58 -0.96
C ILE A 286 -11.09 6.50 0.02
N VAL A 287 -12.16 5.80 -0.32
CA VAL A 287 -12.66 4.68 0.46
C VAL A 287 -12.79 3.45 -0.44
N GLY A 288 -12.73 2.25 0.12
CA GLY A 288 -12.98 1.02 -0.61
C GLY A 288 -13.03 -0.14 0.35
N GLY A 289 -12.73 -1.35 -0.14
CA GLY A 289 -12.69 -2.54 0.68
C GLY A 289 -11.47 -3.40 0.38
N CYS A 290 -11.02 -4.15 1.39
CA CYS A 290 -10.00 -5.19 1.21
C CYS A 290 -10.61 -6.56 1.52
N CYS A 291 -9.91 -7.47 2.21
CA CYS A 291 -10.34 -8.85 2.40
C CYS A 291 -11.74 -8.96 3.04
N GLY A 292 -12.57 -9.84 2.49
CA GLY A 292 -13.94 -10.09 2.96
C GLY A 292 -14.99 -9.14 2.40
N THR A 293 -14.59 -8.03 1.77
CA THR A 293 -15.55 -7.10 1.17
C THR A 293 -16.11 -7.63 -0.16
N THR A 294 -17.39 -7.34 -0.41
CA THR A 294 -18.16 -7.86 -1.55
C THR A 294 -18.88 -6.72 -2.26
N PRO A 295 -19.42 -6.94 -3.48
CA PRO A 295 -20.25 -5.93 -4.14
C PRO A 295 -21.42 -5.42 -3.28
N ALA A 296 -21.97 -6.25 -2.38
CA ALA A 296 -23.01 -5.82 -1.45
C ALA A 296 -22.52 -4.75 -0.46
N HIS A 297 -21.30 -4.89 0.06
CA HIS A 297 -20.65 -3.87 0.89
C HIS A 297 -20.45 -2.57 0.11
N LEU A 298 -19.82 -2.68 -1.06
CA LEU A 298 -19.44 -1.51 -1.84
C LEU A 298 -20.65 -0.78 -2.43
N LYS A 299 -21.76 -1.47 -2.72
CA LYS A 299 -23.02 -0.81 -3.10
C LYS A 299 -23.48 0.20 -2.05
N MET A 300 -23.50 -0.21 -0.78
CA MET A 300 -23.92 0.67 0.32
C MET A 300 -22.93 1.82 0.52
N VAL A 301 -21.63 1.57 0.38
CA VAL A 301 -20.58 2.60 0.44
C VAL A 301 -20.76 3.62 -0.69
N VAL A 302 -20.95 3.19 -1.94
CA VAL A 302 -21.17 4.06 -3.10
C VAL A 302 -22.40 4.96 -2.88
N GLU A 303 -23.53 4.38 -2.44
CA GLU A 303 -24.75 5.14 -2.17
C GLU A 303 -24.57 6.17 -1.04
N ALA A 304 -23.80 5.82 0.00
CA ALA A 304 -23.51 6.71 1.11
C ALA A 304 -22.55 7.85 0.71
N MET A 305 -21.45 7.53 0.02
CA MET A 305 -20.44 8.52 -0.38
C MET A 305 -20.99 9.52 -1.39
N GLY A 306 -21.93 9.12 -2.25
CA GLY A 306 -22.62 10.02 -3.18
C GLY A 306 -23.43 11.14 -2.51
N ARG A 307 -23.67 11.06 -1.19
CA ARG A 307 -24.38 12.08 -0.40
C ARG A 307 -23.44 12.96 0.43
N LEU A 308 -22.14 12.69 0.38
CA LEU A 308 -21.12 13.42 1.13
C LEU A 308 -20.31 14.31 0.20
N THR A 309 -19.82 15.42 0.75
CA THR A 309 -18.82 16.27 0.10
C THR A 309 -17.49 16.09 0.83
N PRO A 310 -16.35 16.10 0.12
CA PRO A 310 -15.04 15.98 0.77
C PRO A 310 -14.87 17.05 1.83
N LYS A 311 -14.51 16.63 3.04
CA LYS A 311 -14.18 17.56 4.13
C LYS A 311 -12.84 18.23 3.84
N VAL A 312 -12.79 19.56 3.97
CA VAL A 312 -11.52 20.30 3.95
C VAL A 312 -10.74 19.98 5.22
N ARG A 313 -9.50 19.51 5.07
CA ARG A 313 -8.59 19.20 6.18
C ARG A 313 -7.59 20.33 6.38
N ASP A 314 -7.29 20.65 7.64
CA ASP A 314 -6.19 21.54 8.06
C ASP A 314 -5.06 20.70 8.63
N ALA A 315 -4.43 19.89 7.77
CA ALA A 315 -3.41 18.95 8.18
C ALA A 315 -2.12 19.68 8.57
N LYS A 316 -1.53 19.31 9.71
CA LYS A 316 -0.32 19.92 10.24
C LYS A 316 0.83 18.92 10.22
N LEU A 317 1.52 18.86 9.10
CA LEU A 317 2.72 18.03 9.00
C LEU A 317 3.78 18.53 9.97
N VAL A 318 4.26 17.65 10.84
CA VAL A 318 5.34 17.94 11.78
C VAL A 318 6.69 17.56 11.14
N PRO A 319 7.58 18.53 10.86
CA PRO A 319 8.91 18.23 10.34
C PRO A 319 9.68 17.31 11.29
N SER A 320 10.06 16.12 10.78
CA SER A 320 10.57 15.02 11.59
C SER A 320 11.54 14.15 10.81
N ALA A 321 12.37 13.40 11.52
CA ALA A 321 13.02 12.19 11.00
C ALA A 321 12.23 10.94 11.44
N SER A 322 12.45 9.81 10.79
CA SER A 322 11.84 8.53 11.15
C SER A 322 12.89 7.43 11.24
N SER A 323 12.78 6.59 12.27
CA SER A 323 13.37 5.25 12.25
C SER A 323 12.39 4.25 11.65
N ILE A 324 12.70 2.95 11.72
CA ILE A 324 11.73 1.88 11.41
C ILE A 324 10.65 1.72 12.48
N TYR A 325 10.72 2.45 13.59
CA TYR A 325 9.80 2.28 14.72
C TYR A 325 8.98 3.55 14.97
N PHE A 326 9.66 4.68 15.13
CA PHE A 326 9.05 5.92 15.64
C PHE A 326 9.44 7.16 14.83
N GLN A 327 8.58 8.16 14.92
CA GLN A 327 8.82 9.52 14.44
C GLN A 327 9.59 10.32 15.48
N GLN A 328 10.63 11.04 15.04
CA GLN A 328 11.39 11.97 15.85
C GLN A 328 11.21 13.39 15.29
N PRO A 329 10.32 14.21 15.87
CA PRO A 329 10.20 15.63 15.52
C PRO A 329 11.53 16.35 15.66
N TYR A 330 11.78 17.35 14.82
CA TYR A 330 12.99 18.16 14.94
C TYR A 330 12.90 19.17 16.09
N VAL A 331 11.73 19.77 16.28
CA VAL A 331 11.48 20.73 17.37
C VAL A 331 11.13 19.97 18.64
N GLN A 332 11.89 20.20 19.71
CA GLN A 332 11.59 19.68 21.04
C GLN A 332 10.96 20.80 21.88
N ASP A 333 9.93 20.49 22.66
CA ASP A 333 9.19 21.49 23.44
C ASP A 333 10.08 22.19 24.50
N ASN A 334 10.65 21.40 25.42
CA ASN A 334 11.50 21.89 26.52
C ASN A 334 12.97 21.46 26.38
N SER A 335 13.44 21.22 25.16
CA SER A 335 14.80 20.74 24.89
C SER A 335 15.26 21.17 23.49
N PHE A 336 16.34 20.58 23.01
CA PHE A 336 16.83 20.71 21.64
C PHE A 336 17.05 19.31 21.05
N LEU A 337 17.13 19.23 19.73
CA LEU A 337 17.43 17.99 19.04
C LEU A 337 18.90 17.60 19.31
N ILE A 338 19.12 16.44 19.93
CA ILE A 338 20.45 15.92 20.21
C ILE A 338 20.83 14.95 19.09
N VAL A 339 21.89 15.28 18.35
CA VAL A 339 22.45 14.42 17.31
C VAL A 339 23.75 13.79 17.83
N GLY A 340 23.77 12.47 17.96
CA GLY A 340 24.95 11.72 18.39
C GLY A 340 25.99 11.63 17.28
N GLU A 341 27.19 12.18 17.52
CA GLU A 341 28.26 12.29 16.52
C GLU A 341 29.22 11.09 16.46
N ARG A 342 29.15 10.13 17.40
CA ARG A 342 30.21 9.11 17.58
C ARG A 342 30.16 7.99 16.53
N VAL A 343 29.08 7.84 15.74
CA VAL A 343 29.02 6.87 14.63
C VAL A 343 29.65 7.46 13.37
N ASN A 344 30.89 7.94 13.50
CA ASN A 344 31.59 8.68 12.47
C ASN A 344 33.04 8.20 12.33
N ALA A 345 33.37 7.55 11.21
CA ALA A 345 34.70 6.98 10.95
C ALA A 345 35.80 8.06 10.87
N SER A 346 35.44 9.28 10.50
CA SER A 346 36.36 10.41 10.41
C SER A 346 36.70 10.96 11.81
N GLY A 347 35.69 11.14 12.67
CA GLY A 347 35.82 11.79 13.98
C GLY A 347 36.04 10.85 15.17
N SER A 348 35.64 9.58 15.09
CA SER A 348 35.68 8.62 16.21
C SER A 348 36.70 7.52 15.95
N LYS A 349 37.81 7.54 16.69
CA LYS A 349 38.82 6.47 16.63
C LYS A 349 38.19 5.10 16.90
N LYS A 350 37.33 5.01 17.91
CA LYS A 350 36.63 3.77 18.27
C LYS A 350 35.77 3.26 17.12
N MET A 351 34.98 4.12 16.47
CA MET A 351 34.16 3.73 15.32
C MET A 351 35.04 3.19 14.19
N ARG A 352 36.10 3.92 13.83
CA ARG A 352 37.03 3.52 12.75
C ARG A 352 37.71 2.18 13.03
N ASP A 353 38.16 1.95 14.26
CA ASP A 353 38.78 0.68 14.66
C ASP A 353 37.76 -0.47 14.54
N LEU A 354 36.50 -0.27 14.96
CA LEU A 354 35.42 -1.26 14.82
C LEU A 354 35.05 -1.53 13.36
N LEU A 355 34.94 -0.48 12.53
CA LEU A 355 34.58 -0.59 11.11
C LEU A 355 35.66 -1.34 10.33
N ASN A 356 36.95 -1.02 10.56
CA ASN A 356 38.06 -1.73 9.92
C ASN A 356 38.15 -3.21 10.33
N ALA A 357 37.66 -3.55 11.52
CA ALA A 357 37.58 -4.93 12.01
C ALA A 357 36.29 -5.66 11.58
N GLU A 358 35.39 -4.98 10.85
CA GLU A 358 34.05 -5.46 10.53
C GLU A 358 33.24 -5.92 11.77
N ASP A 359 33.47 -5.29 12.91
CA ASP A 359 32.78 -5.58 14.17
C ASP A 359 31.41 -4.89 14.22
N TRP A 360 30.43 -5.51 13.56
CA TRP A 360 29.05 -5.01 13.48
C TRP A 360 28.36 -4.92 14.84
N ASP A 361 28.61 -5.87 15.73
CA ASP A 361 28.04 -5.85 17.09
C ASP A 361 28.59 -4.67 17.90
N GLY A 362 29.89 -4.42 17.79
CA GLY A 362 30.55 -3.27 18.39
C GLY A 362 30.03 -1.93 17.84
N LEU A 363 29.79 -1.84 16.53
CA LEU A 363 29.21 -0.67 15.88
C LEU A 363 27.77 -0.41 16.37
N ILE A 364 26.93 -1.44 16.42
CA ILE A 364 25.56 -1.35 16.95
C ILE A 364 25.56 -0.94 18.42
N LYS A 365 26.48 -1.48 19.22
CA LYS A 365 26.63 -1.09 20.63
C LYS A 365 27.00 0.39 20.77
N LEU A 366 27.94 0.88 19.97
CA LEU A 366 28.33 2.29 19.96
C LEU A 366 27.15 3.23 19.63
N ALA A 367 26.31 2.82 18.67
CA ALA A 367 25.08 3.54 18.34
C ALA A 367 24.09 3.55 19.51
N LYS A 368 23.77 2.39 20.09
CA LYS A 368 22.86 2.24 21.23
C LYS A 368 23.32 2.98 22.49
N ASP A 369 24.63 3.04 22.73
CA ASP A 369 25.16 3.79 23.87
C ASP A 369 24.88 5.30 23.75
N GLN A 370 24.89 5.87 22.53
CA GLN A 370 24.50 7.27 22.32
C GLN A 370 23.01 7.51 22.53
N GLU A 371 22.16 6.61 22.06
CA GLU A 371 20.71 6.67 22.31
C GLU A 371 20.41 6.66 23.81
N ARG A 372 21.07 5.76 24.58
CA ARG A 372 20.94 5.70 26.05
C ARG A 372 21.47 6.96 26.76
N GLU A 373 22.45 7.63 26.18
CA GLU A 373 22.97 8.91 26.65
C GLU A 373 22.06 10.10 26.28
N GLY A 374 20.96 9.87 25.55
CA GLY A 374 19.94 10.87 25.22
C GLY A 374 20.00 11.41 23.79
N ALA A 375 20.78 10.81 22.89
CA ALA A 375 20.74 11.18 21.48
C ALA A 375 19.39 10.81 20.86
N HIS A 376 18.74 11.79 20.21
CA HIS A 376 17.48 11.59 19.49
C HIS A 376 17.71 11.04 18.07
N ILE A 377 18.79 11.48 17.43
CA ILE A 377 19.22 11.05 16.09
C ILE A 377 20.71 10.73 16.14
N LEU A 378 21.19 9.84 15.28
CA LEU A 378 22.61 9.52 15.14
C LEU A 378 23.11 10.02 13.77
N ASP A 379 24.21 10.78 13.78
CA ASP A 379 24.99 11.04 12.57
C ASP A 379 25.75 9.77 12.19
N VAL A 380 25.70 9.39 10.91
CA VAL A 380 26.37 8.18 10.40
C VAL A 380 27.30 8.58 9.25
N ASN A 381 28.60 8.43 9.48
CA ASN A 381 29.65 8.64 8.49
C ASN A 381 30.55 7.38 8.45
N VAL A 382 30.55 6.70 7.30
CA VAL A 382 31.30 5.44 7.07
C VAL A 382 32.48 5.64 6.15
#